data_AF-A0AAV4JVS1-F1
#
_entry.id   AF-A0AAV4JVS1-F1
#
_cell.length_a   1.000
_cell.length_b   1.000
_cell.length_c   1.000
_cell.angle_alpha   90.00
_cell.angle_beta   90.00
_cell.angle_gamma   90.00
#
_symmetry.space_group_name_H-M   'P 1'
#
loop_
_entity.id
_entity.type
_entity.pdbx_description
1 polymer ?
#
loop_
_entity_poly.entity_id
_entity_poly.type
_entity_poly.pdbx_seq_one_letter_code
_entity_poly.pdbx_strand_id
1 'polypeptide(L)'
;MFTKNENLRKLNLSNNVLRQFQPNLLHQTRLEILDLSFNSIVGFSRHTCSQFSKIKRSNCNFTVDITGNEGFECSCDNLYVLNFLRKRPEIFKDVSNFHCQLAKGSRLSYSRLAEFLPLFGVQCLAADTSVFVLVTFFLLTGGLAVFSLYHYKRWQWKYLYYMGRKRLHIGSTFIHCRSVAHAFVTYDQENRKLRRIMRLQIFPRLHQMGISTVFGEVDFCGAAQGLGSSIASAVASTGKTLVFLSKNIFQEFYRQTEVNMAIMHELYFRSPVLVPVLILDFEALPVLRKKWTENNQPIQLNSVVEENFEHPGQRMPTATRHPRGNTALTRKGNHRRAQQFQNFPRFMDLVSHFPPEISVFLQGQVHRCLVYTGDRELFWSQLRETILE
;
A
#
# COMPACT_ATOMS: atom_id res chain seq x y z
N MET A 1 -2.73 -2.05 56.81
CA MET A 1 -2.61 -1.42 58.15
C MET A 1 -3.54 -2.06 59.18
N PHE A 2 -4.80 -2.39 58.87
CA PHE A 2 -5.74 -2.96 59.87
C PHE A 2 -5.85 -4.49 59.90
N THR A 3 -5.23 -5.22 58.96
CA THR A 3 -5.44 -6.66 58.72
C THR A 3 -5.25 -7.59 59.93
N LYS A 4 -4.49 -7.18 60.95
CA LYS A 4 -4.25 -7.98 62.17
C LYS A 4 -5.20 -7.66 63.34
N ASN A 5 -6.06 -6.65 63.21
CA ASN A 5 -6.97 -6.21 64.27
C ASN A 5 -8.40 -6.66 63.96
N GLU A 6 -8.68 -7.94 64.18
CA GLU A 6 -10.00 -8.56 63.92
C GLU A 6 -11.07 -8.15 64.94
N ASN A 7 -10.64 -7.75 66.14
CA ASN A 7 -11.52 -7.31 67.23
C ASN A 7 -11.82 -5.81 67.21
N LEU A 8 -11.40 -5.08 66.17
CA LEU A 8 -11.61 -3.64 66.06
C LEU A 8 -13.11 -3.34 65.94
N ARG A 9 -13.65 -2.63 66.92
CA ARG A 9 -15.07 -2.23 66.95
C ARG A 9 -15.31 -0.77 66.59
N LYS A 10 -14.39 0.12 66.95
CA LYS A 10 -14.50 1.55 66.69
C LYS A 10 -13.20 2.04 66.08
N LEU A 11 -13.30 2.74 64.96
CA LEU A 11 -12.18 3.39 64.29
C LEU A 11 -12.55 4.85 64.08
N ASN A 12 -11.88 5.75 64.81
CA ASN A 12 -12.08 7.18 64.66
C ASN A 12 -10.91 7.78 63.89
N LEU A 13 -11.20 8.34 62.72
CA LEU A 13 -10.28 9.08 61.86
C LEU A 13 -10.83 10.48 61.54
N SER A 14 -11.75 10.98 62.36
CA SER A 14 -12.36 12.30 62.18
C SER A 14 -11.35 13.44 62.32
N ASN A 15 -11.67 14.62 61.81
CA ASN A 15 -10.88 15.86 61.99
C ASN A 15 -9.44 15.72 61.50
N ASN A 16 -9.26 15.09 60.33
CA ASN A 16 -7.98 14.93 59.67
C ASN A 16 -8.03 15.58 58.27
N VAL A 17 -6.97 15.42 57.48
CA VAL A 17 -6.89 15.93 56.10
C VAL A 17 -6.91 14.78 55.10
N LEU A 18 -7.63 13.69 55.42
CA LEU A 18 -7.70 12.53 54.54
C LEU A 18 -8.43 12.92 53.26
N ARG A 19 -7.74 12.83 52.13
CA ARG A 19 -8.34 13.00 50.79
C ARG A 19 -8.86 11.70 50.19
N GLN A 20 -8.26 10.58 50.60
CA GLN A 20 -8.59 9.25 50.11
C GLN A 20 -8.66 8.27 51.29
N PHE A 21 -9.65 7.39 51.24
CA PHE A 21 -9.81 6.31 52.20
C PHE A 21 -9.89 4.97 51.45
N GLN A 22 -8.74 4.29 51.36
CA GLN A 22 -8.59 3.01 50.68
C GLN A 22 -7.93 1.92 51.56
N PRO A 23 -8.26 1.80 52.86
CA PRO A 23 -7.72 0.68 53.63
C PRO A 23 -8.40 -0.63 53.22
N ASN A 24 -7.67 -1.73 53.34
CA ASN A 24 -8.27 -3.05 53.27
C ASN A 24 -8.95 -3.38 54.61
N LEU A 25 -10.29 -3.36 54.63
CA LEU A 25 -11.13 -3.67 55.80
C LEU A 25 -11.72 -5.10 55.80
N LEU A 26 -11.17 -6.01 54.99
CA LEU A 26 -11.77 -7.33 54.74
C LEU A 26 -11.92 -8.20 56.00
N HIS A 27 -11.05 -8.01 57.00
CA HIS A 27 -11.04 -8.78 58.24
C HIS A 27 -11.72 -8.06 59.42
N GLN A 28 -12.21 -6.83 59.23
CA GLN A 28 -12.82 -5.99 60.28
C GLN A 28 -14.33 -6.26 60.39
N THR A 29 -14.75 -7.52 60.50
CA THR A 29 -16.17 -7.90 60.52
C THR A 29 -16.90 -7.44 61.79
N ARG A 30 -16.18 -7.18 62.88
CA ARG A 30 -16.70 -6.68 64.16
C ARG A 30 -16.76 -5.15 64.25
N LEU A 31 -16.39 -4.43 63.19
CA LEU A 31 -16.40 -2.97 63.19
C LEU A 31 -17.85 -2.46 63.27
N GLU A 32 -18.12 -1.61 64.26
CA GLU A 32 -19.42 -0.99 64.54
C GLU A 32 -19.42 0.48 64.10
N ILE A 33 -18.34 1.21 64.36
CA ILE A 33 -18.26 2.64 64.05
C ILE A 33 -16.99 2.92 63.26
N LEU A 34 -17.15 3.50 62.08
CA LEU A 34 -16.08 4.09 61.29
C LEU A 34 -16.36 5.59 61.15
N ASP A 35 -15.62 6.41 61.89
CA ASP A 35 -15.78 7.86 61.84
C ASP A 35 -14.74 8.47 60.89
N LEU A 36 -15.21 8.97 59.75
CA LEU A 36 -14.44 9.69 58.73
C LEU A 36 -14.88 11.16 58.64
N SER A 37 -15.59 11.67 59.64
CA SER A 37 -16.15 13.01 59.62
C SER A 37 -15.06 14.10 59.59
N PHE A 38 -15.40 15.28 59.09
CA PHE A 38 -14.52 16.46 59.05
C PHE A 38 -13.14 16.14 58.43
N ASN A 39 -13.16 15.55 57.24
CA ASN A 39 -11.97 15.29 56.42
C ASN A 39 -12.09 16.00 55.06
N SER A 40 -11.20 15.69 54.12
CA SER A 40 -11.23 16.22 52.75
C SER A 40 -11.48 15.12 51.71
N ILE A 41 -12.26 14.10 52.07
CA ILE A 41 -12.48 12.92 51.21
C ILE A 41 -13.24 13.34 49.96
N VAL A 42 -12.68 13.02 48.80
CA VAL A 42 -13.26 13.39 47.49
C VAL A 42 -14.24 12.33 46.97
N GLY A 43 -14.06 11.08 47.41
CA GLY A 43 -14.84 9.95 46.97
C GLY A 43 -14.35 8.64 47.59
N PHE A 44 -15.08 7.57 47.31
CA PHE A 44 -14.70 6.20 47.67
C PHE A 44 -14.49 5.34 46.42
N SER A 45 -13.61 4.35 46.51
CA SER A 45 -13.49 3.38 45.43
C SER A 45 -14.65 2.38 45.47
N ARG A 46 -14.93 1.72 44.33
CA ARG A 46 -15.86 0.56 44.29
C ARG A 46 -15.45 -0.53 45.29
N HIS A 47 -14.15 -0.71 45.51
CA HIS A 47 -13.62 -1.66 46.49
C HIS A 47 -14.03 -1.28 47.92
N THR A 48 -13.84 -0.02 48.32
CA THR A 48 -14.20 0.50 49.64
C THR A 48 -15.71 0.32 49.92
N CYS A 49 -16.58 0.69 48.98
CA CYS A 49 -18.03 0.50 49.11
C CYS A 49 -18.43 -0.98 49.23
N SER A 50 -17.74 -1.87 48.51
CA SER A 50 -17.94 -3.32 48.63
C SER A 50 -17.57 -3.82 50.03
N GLN A 51 -16.48 -3.32 50.61
CA GLN A 51 -16.08 -3.66 51.97
C GLN A 51 -17.09 -3.16 53.00
N PHE A 52 -17.58 -1.92 52.88
CA PHE A 52 -18.65 -1.41 53.74
C PHE A 52 -19.90 -2.30 53.69
N SER A 53 -20.29 -2.74 52.48
CA SER A 53 -21.42 -3.65 52.31
C SER A 53 -21.21 -5.00 52.98
N LYS A 54 -19.99 -5.55 52.89
CA LYS A 54 -19.64 -6.83 53.53
C LYS A 54 -19.69 -6.71 55.04
N ILE A 55 -19.10 -5.66 55.61
CA ILE A 55 -19.12 -5.41 57.06
C ILE A 55 -20.55 -5.22 57.54
N LYS A 56 -21.37 -4.41 56.85
CA LYS A 56 -22.79 -4.21 57.20
C LYS A 56 -23.60 -5.52 57.20
N ARG A 57 -23.32 -6.44 56.27
CA ARG A 57 -23.97 -7.76 56.23
C ARG A 57 -23.58 -8.64 57.41
N SER A 58 -22.34 -8.56 57.88
CA SER A 58 -21.85 -9.31 59.02
C SER A 58 -22.19 -8.66 60.36
N ASN A 59 -22.34 -7.33 60.39
CA ASN A 59 -22.64 -6.54 61.57
C ASN A 59 -23.67 -5.45 61.23
N CYS A 60 -24.93 -5.68 61.61
CA CYS A 60 -26.03 -4.75 61.36
C CYS A 60 -25.84 -3.37 62.02
N ASN A 61 -25.03 -3.30 63.10
CA ASN A 61 -24.74 -2.05 63.82
C ASN A 61 -23.64 -1.21 63.16
N PHE A 62 -23.02 -1.71 62.08
CA PHE A 62 -21.98 -0.97 61.38
C PHE A 62 -22.52 0.33 60.78
N THR A 63 -21.85 1.44 61.08
CA THR A 63 -22.15 2.77 60.54
C THR A 63 -20.86 3.51 60.16
N VAL A 64 -20.95 4.30 59.09
CA VAL A 64 -19.87 5.17 58.61
C VAL A 64 -20.32 6.61 58.71
N ASP A 65 -19.58 7.43 59.45
CA ASP A 65 -19.79 8.88 59.51
C ASP A 65 -18.92 9.56 58.46
N ILE A 66 -19.55 10.29 57.54
CA ILE A 66 -18.88 11.04 56.46
C ILE A 66 -19.21 12.53 56.49
N THR A 67 -19.84 13.00 57.57
CA THR A 67 -20.27 14.39 57.71
C THR A 67 -19.08 15.35 57.66
N GLY A 68 -19.28 16.58 57.19
CA GLY A 68 -18.21 17.58 57.12
C GLY A 68 -17.11 17.33 56.08
N ASN A 69 -17.26 16.34 55.19
CA ASN A 69 -16.36 16.15 54.04
C ASN A 69 -16.81 17.03 52.87
N GLU A 70 -16.30 18.25 52.79
CA GLU A 70 -16.66 19.18 51.71
C GLU A 70 -16.06 18.81 50.35
N GLY A 71 -15.05 17.94 50.33
CA GLY A 71 -14.34 17.54 49.11
C GLY A 71 -15.11 16.60 48.19
N PHE A 72 -16.24 16.02 48.62
CA PHE A 72 -17.01 15.08 47.80
C PHE A 72 -17.46 15.71 46.50
N GLU A 73 -17.04 15.15 45.37
CA GLU A 73 -17.36 15.69 44.06
C GLU A 73 -18.53 14.94 43.40
N CYS A 74 -19.53 15.67 42.91
CA CYS A 74 -20.61 15.14 42.07
C CYS A 74 -20.12 15.00 40.61
N SER A 75 -19.23 14.05 40.35
CA SER A 75 -18.62 13.82 39.03
C SER A 75 -18.91 12.41 38.49
N CYS A 76 -18.58 12.19 37.21
CA CYS A 76 -18.65 10.87 36.57
C CYS A 76 -17.80 9.83 37.29
N ASP A 77 -16.64 10.23 37.83
CA ASP A 77 -15.71 9.34 38.53
C ASP A 77 -16.31 8.81 39.85
N ASN A 78 -17.08 9.66 40.53
CA ASN A 78 -17.72 9.32 41.81
C ASN A 78 -19.16 8.79 41.66
N LEU A 79 -19.65 8.63 40.43
CA LEU A 79 -21.03 8.20 40.15
C LEU A 79 -21.40 6.89 40.87
N TYR A 80 -20.45 5.96 40.98
CA TYR A 80 -20.66 4.70 41.68
C TYR A 80 -20.98 4.90 43.17
N VAL A 81 -20.22 5.77 43.85
CA VAL A 81 -20.36 6.05 45.29
C VAL A 81 -21.66 6.79 45.57
N LEU A 82 -22.00 7.76 44.71
CA LEU A 82 -23.25 8.51 44.83
C LEU A 82 -24.46 7.58 44.69
N ASN A 83 -24.41 6.63 43.74
CA ASN A 83 -25.45 5.61 43.62
C ASN A 83 -25.45 4.61 44.79
N PHE A 84 -24.28 4.32 45.36
CA PHE A 84 -24.13 3.46 46.54
C PHE A 84 -24.75 4.11 47.78
N LEU A 85 -24.43 5.38 48.06
CA LEU A 85 -25.02 6.20 49.13
C LEU A 85 -26.54 6.19 49.04
N ARG A 86 -27.10 6.39 47.84
CA ARG A 86 -28.56 6.37 47.63
C ARG A 86 -29.18 4.99 47.84
N LYS A 87 -28.54 3.92 47.35
CA LYS A 87 -29.10 2.56 47.42
C LYS A 87 -28.97 1.94 48.82
N ARG A 88 -28.00 2.39 49.61
CA ARG A 88 -27.63 1.83 50.91
C ARG A 88 -27.46 2.92 51.98
N PRO A 89 -28.47 3.77 52.22
CA PRO A 89 -28.36 4.85 53.20
C PRO A 89 -28.11 4.32 54.63
N GLU A 90 -28.54 3.09 54.94
CA GLU A 90 -28.41 2.46 56.25
C GLU A 90 -26.96 2.22 56.72
N ILE A 91 -25.99 2.34 55.81
CA ILE A 91 -24.57 2.23 56.10
C ILE A 91 -24.00 3.55 56.64
N PHE A 92 -24.63 4.67 56.28
CA PHE A 92 -24.10 6.00 56.56
C PHE A 92 -24.88 6.67 57.68
N LYS A 93 -24.15 7.29 58.60
CA LYS A 93 -24.74 8.08 59.68
C LYS A 93 -25.15 9.45 59.14
N ASP A 94 -26.36 9.91 59.50
CA ASP A 94 -26.91 11.23 59.18
C ASP A 94 -26.77 11.63 57.69
N VAL A 95 -27.08 10.69 56.78
CA VAL A 95 -26.93 10.88 55.32
C VAL A 95 -27.70 12.08 54.76
N SER A 96 -28.71 12.60 55.49
CA SER A 96 -29.42 13.82 55.13
C SER A 96 -28.51 15.05 55.05
N ASN A 97 -27.44 15.08 55.84
CA ASN A 97 -26.45 16.17 55.88
C ASN A 97 -25.34 16.00 54.83
N PHE A 98 -25.45 14.99 53.98
CA PHE A 98 -24.50 14.78 52.90
C PHE A 98 -24.72 15.80 51.78
N HIS A 99 -23.62 16.42 51.36
CA HIS A 99 -23.54 17.32 50.22
C HIS A 99 -22.36 16.92 49.35
N CYS A 100 -22.50 17.04 48.03
CA CYS A 100 -21.38 16.98 47.10
C CYS A 100 -21.29 18.27 46.28
N GLN A 101 -20.09 18.60 45.79
CA GLN A 101 -19.81 19.76 44.97
C GLN A 101 -19.87 19.40 43.49
N LEU A 102 -20.59 20.18 42.68
CA LEU A 102 -20.52 20.10 41.22
C LEU A 102 -19.28 20.86 40.71
N ALA A 103 -18.86 20.57 39.48
CA ALA A 103 -17.74 21.24 38.81
C ALA A 103 -17.84 22.78 38.75
N LYS A 104 -19.04 23.35 38.96
CA LYS A 104 -19.29 24.81 39.03
C LYS A 104 -19.27 25.37 40.46
N GLY A 105 -18.83 24.59 41.45
CA GLY A 105 -18.78 24.97 42.87
C GLY A 105 -20.13 24.96 43.59
N SER A 106 -21.23 24.65 42.91
CA SER A 106 -22.55 24.52 43.53
C SER A 106 -22.65 23.24 44.37
N ARG A 107 -23.31 23.33 45.53
CA ARG A 107 -23.51 22.20 46.45
C ARG A 107 -24.85 21.52 46.17
N LEU A 108 -24.82 20.21 45.94
CA LEU A 108 -25.99 19.36 45.79
C LEU A 108 -26.24 18.59 47.08
N SER A 109 -27.46 18.69 47.62
CA SER A 109 -27.90 17.95 48.81
C SER A 109 -28.30 16.51 48.48
N TYR A 110 -28.17 15.62 49.46
CA TYR A 110 -28.63 14.23 49.35
C TYR A 110 -30.08 14.09 48.88
N SER A 111 -30.99 14.96 49.36
CA SER A 111 -32.41 14.96 48.99
C SER A 111 -32.65 15.09 47.47
N ARG A 112 -31.79 15.85 46.79
CA ARG A 112 -31.88 16.09 45.33
C ARG A 112 -31.04 15.11 44.52
N LEU A 113 -30.25 14.26 45.17
CA LEU A 113 -29.35 13.33 44.49
C LEU A 113 -30.11 12.32 43.60
N ALA A 114 -31.33 11.92 44.00
CA ALA A 114 -32.15 10.98 43.25
C ALA A 114 -32.59 11.52 41.88
N GLU A 115 -32.82 12.82 41.76
CA GLU A 115 -33.27 13.48 40.53
C GLU A 115 -32.09 13.65 39.55
N PHE A 116 -30.90 13.97 40.05
CA PHE A 116 -29.73 14.29 39.22
C PHE A 116 -28.90 13.07 38.80
N LEU A 117 -28.87 11.99 39.58
CA LEU A 117 -28.12 10.76 39.25
C LEU A 117 -28.38 10.17 37.84
N PRO A 118 -29.63 10.03 37.36
CA PRO A 118 -29.89 9.49 36.02
C PRO A 118 -29.40 10.42 34.89
N LEU A 119 -29.50 11.75 35.08
CA LEU A 119 -28.98 12.74 34.15
C LEU A 119 -27.45 12.65 34.02
N PHE A 120 -26.75 12.53 35.15
CA PHE A 120 -25.30 12.29 35.16
C PHE A 120 -24.93 10.99 34.45
N GLY A 121 -25.66 9.90 34.70
CA GLY A 121 -25.40 8.61 34.06
C GLY A 121 -25.39 8.67 32.53
N VAL A 122 -26.36 9.36 31.91
CA VAL A 122 -26.43 9.52 30.45
C VAL A 122 -25.30 10.41 29.93
N GLN A 123 -25.00 11.52 30.61
CA GLN A 123 -23.94 12.44 30.21
C GLN A 123 -22.54 11.79 30.27
N CYS A 124 -22.26 11.00 31.30
CA CYS A 124 -20.98 10.31 31.43
C CYS A 124 -20.78 9.25 30.33
N LEU A 125 -21.84 8.50 30.00
CA LEU A 125 -21.78 7.51 28.90
C LEU A 125 -21.61 8.18 27.53
N ALA A 126 -22.27 9.33 27.31
CA ALA A 126 -22.16 10.08 26.05
C ALA A 126 -20.74 10.63 25.81
N ALA A 127 -20.08 11.12 26.86
CA ALA A 127 -18.71 11.64 26.77
C ALA A 127 -17.73 10.55 26.31
N ASP A 128 -17.74 9.39 26.98
CA ASP A 128 -16.83 8.29 26.65
C ASP A 128 -17.11 7.72 25.24
N THR A 129 -18.39 7.50 24.91
CA THR A 129 -18.78 6.93 23.61
C THR A 129 -18.44 7.83 22.43
N SER A 130 -18.51 9.16 22.60
CA SER A 130 -18.18 10.12 21.54
C SER A 130 -16.72 10.02 21.08
N VAL A 131 -15.79 9.80 22.02
CA VAL A 131 -14.36 9.65 21.72
C VAL A 131 -14.10 8.38 20.91
N PHE A 132 -14.72 7.26 21.29
CA PHE A 132 -14.59 6.00 20.56
C PHE A 132 -15.13 6.08 19.12
N VAL A 133 -16.26 6.75 18.92
CA VAL A 133 -16.85 6.95 17.58
C VAL A 133 -15.93 7.82 16.72
N LEU A 134 -15.35 8.88 17.28
CA LEU A 134 -14.44 9.75 16.55
C LEU A 134 -13.15 9.01 16.12
N VAL A 135 -12.53 8.27 17.03
CA VAL A 135 -11.31 7.50 16.74
C VAL A 135 -11.55 6.44 15.66
N THR A 136 -12.67 5.71 15.75
CA THR A 136 -13.02 4.68 14.76
C THR A 136 -13.31 5.27 13.38
N PHE A 137 -13.96 6.43 13.30
CA PHE A 137 -14.18 7.15 12.05
C PHE A 137 -12.86 7.54 11.36
N PHE A 138 -11.89 8.09 12.11
CA PHE A 138 -10.59 8.45 11.55
C PHE A 138 -9.77 7.23 11.08
N LEU A 139 -9.84 6.11 11.81
CA LEU A 139 -9.16 4.89 11.39
C LEU A 139 -9.75 4.30 10.11
N LEU A 140 -11.08 4.27 9.99
CA LEU A 140 -11.75 3.77 8.79
C LEU A 140 -11.50 4.67 7.57
N THR A 141 -11.67 5.98 7.72
CA THR A 141 -11.43 6.94 6.64
C THR A 141 -9.96 6.98 6.23
N GLY A 142 -9.04 6.99 7.18
CA GLY A 142 -7.60 6.91 6.93
C GLY A 142 -7.20 5.60 6.23
N GLY A 143 -7.75 4.47 6.67
CA GLY A 143 -7.52 3.16 6.05
C GLY A 143 -8.00 3.12 4.59
N LEU A 144 -9.21 3.62 4.32
CA LEU A 144 -9.74 3.71 2.96
C LEU A 144 -8.93 4.67 2.08
N ALA A 145 -8.45 5.79 2.62
CA ALA A 145 -7.60 6.73 1.89
C ALA A 145 -6.25 6.10 1.50
N VAL A 146 -5.60 5.41 2.44
CA VAL A 146 -4.33 4.69 2.18
C VAL A 146 -4.54 3.57 1.16
N PHE A 147 -5.61 2.79 1.30
CA PHE A 147 -5.96 1.74 0.35
C PHE A 147 -6.21 2.30 -1.05
N SER A 148 -6.96 3.39 -1.15
CA SER A 148 -7.24 4.08 -2.41
C SER A 148 -5.96 4.62 -3.05
N LEU A 149 -5.07 5.22 -2.26
CA LEU A 149 -3.78 5.72 -2.74
C LEU A 149 -2.87 4.58 -3.23
N TYR A 150 -2.84 3.46 -2.50
CA TYR A 150 -2.09 2.27 -2.90
C TYR A 150 -2.60 1.72 -4.23
N HIS A 151 -3.92 1.61 -4.41
CA HIS A 151 -4.50 1.13 -5.67
C HIS A 151 -4.29 2.11 -6.83
N TYR A 152 -4.45 3.41 -6.59
CA TYR A 152 -4.24 4.46 -7.60
C TYR A 152 -2.79 4.51 -8.08
N LYS A 153 -1.82 4.36 -7.17
CA LYS A 153 -0.38 4.40 -7.49
C LYS A 153 0.30 3.03 -7.52
N ARG A 154 -0.48 1.93 -7.64
CA ARG A 154 0.04 0.55 -7.54
C ARG A 154 1.23 0.28 -8.46
N TRP A 155 1.20 0.82 -9.68
CA TRP A 155 2.27 0.63 -10.67
C TRP A 155 3.53 1.44 -10.35
N GLN A 156 3.38 2.64 -9.77
CA GLN A 156 4.52 3.42 -9.28
C GLN A 156 5.21 2.70 -8.13
N TRP A 157 4.44 2.16 -7.17
CA TRP A 157 4.99 1.39 -6.06
C TRP A 157 5.69 0.11 -6.52
N LYS A 158 5.08 -0.66 -7.43
CA LYS A 158 5.71 -1.85 -8.03
C LYS A 158 7.01 -1.49 -8.75
N TYR A 159 7.00 -0.41 -9.54
CA TYR A 159 8.19 0.07 -10.24
C TYR A 159 9.32 0.41 -9.25
N LEU A 160 9.03 1.22 -8.24
CA LEU A 160 9.98 1.60 -7.18
C LEU A 160 10.48 0.39 -6.41
N TYR A 161 9.62 -0.58 -6.11
CA TYR A 161 10.00 -1.81 -5.41
C TYR A 161 11.02 -2.63 -6.23
N TYR A 162 10.73 -2.91 -7.51
CA TYR A 162 11.63 -3.73 -8.34
C TYR A 162 12.93 -3.00 -8.70
N MET A 163 12.90 -1.68 -8.89
CA MET A 163 14.11 -0.88 -9.14
C MET A 163 14.95 -0.66 -7.87
N GLY A 164 14.30 -0.37 -6.75
CA GLY A 164 14.95 -0.13 -5.46
C GLY A 164 15.61 -1.38 -4.89
N ARG A 165 14.98 -2.55 -5.01
CA ARG A 165 15.54 -3.83 -4.56
C ARG A 165 16.88 -4.16 -5.23
N LYS A 166 17.06 -3.78 -6.50
CA LYS A 166 18.35 -3.93 -7.21
C LYS A 166 19.44 -3.00 -6.67
N ARG A 167 19.07 -1.77 -6.28
CA ARG A 167 20.01 -0.79 -5.68
C ARG A 167 20.44 -1.16 -4.26
N LEU A 168 19.67 -1.99 -3.55
CA LEU A 168 20.01 -2.45 -2.20
C LEU A 168 20.85 -3.73 -2.18
N HIS A 169 20.84 -4.55 -3.24
CA HIS A 169 21.71 -5.74 -3.33
C HIS A 169 23.05 -5.47 -4.04
N ILE A 170 23.16 -4.37 -4.77
CA ILE A 170 24.43 -3.90 -5.34
C ILE A 170 24.92 -2.76 -4.46
N GLY A 171 25.68 -3.12 -3.42
CA GLY A 171 26.53 -2.16 -2.74
C GLY A 171 27.40 -1.45 -3.78
N SER A 172 27.28 -0.12 -3.83
CA SER A 172 28.10 0.80 -4.62
C SER A 172 28.31 0.42 -6.09
N THR A 173 27.55 1.05 -6.98
CA THR A 173 28.11 1.83 -8.11
C THR A 173 26.97 2.39 -8.95
N PHE A 174 26.99 3.70 -9.17
CA PHE A 174 26.31 4.35 -10.29
C PHE A 174 26.98 3.84 -11.59
N ILE A 175 26.79 2.58 -11.96
CA ILE A 175 27.19 2.10 -13.29
C ILE A 175 26.12 2.62 -14.22
N HIS A 176 26.48 3.57 -15.08
CA HIS A 176 25.72 3.88 -16.28
C HIS A 176 25.25 2.56 -16.91
N CYS A 177 23.94 2.28 -16.87
CA CYS A 177 23.36 1.15 -17.59
C CYS A 177 23.61 1.38 -19.07
N ARG A 178 24.73 0.88 -19.59
CA ARG A 178 24.91 0.69 -21.02
C ARG A 178 23.84 -0.30 -21.44
N SER A 179 23.01 0.07 -22.41
CA SER A 179 21.93 -0.80 -22.85
C SER A 179 22.54 -2.12 -23.32
N VAL A 180 22.16 -3.23 -22.68
CA VAL A 180 22.65 -4.58 -23.01
C VAL A 180 22.01 -5.04 -24.32
N ALA A 181 20.81 -4.52 -24.63
CA ALA A 181 20.15 -4.70 -25.91
C ALA A 181 19.50 -3.41 -26.42
N HIS A 182 19.23 -3.35 -27.73
CA HIS A 182 18.65 -2.17 -28.35
C HIS A 182 17.14 -2.05 -28.04
N ALA A 183 16.41 -3.18 -28.06
CA ALA A 183 14.97 -3.16 -27.88
C ALA A 183 14.44 -4.33 -27.02
N PHE A 184 13.52 -4.04 -26.10
CA PHE A 184 12.67 -5.04 -25.46
C PHE A 184 11.36 -5.18 -26.25
N VAL A 185 10.97 -6.39 -26.60
CA VAL A 185 9.81 -6.63 -27.47
C VAL A 185 8.69 -7.33 -26.72
N THR A 186 7.50 -6.74 -26.74
CA THR A 186 6.28 -7.32 -26.18
C THR A 186 5.15 -7.38 -27.22
N TYR A 187 4.47 -8.52 -27.27
CA TYR A 187 3.37 -8.80 -28.18
C TYR A 187 2.41 -9.82 -27.55
N ASP A 188 1.19 -9.90 -28.06
CA ASP A 188 0.19 -10.89 -27.63
C ASP A 188 0.57 -12.30 -28.10
N GLN A 189 0.98 -13.13 -27.13
CA GLN A 189 1.45 -14.48 -27.39
C GLN A 189 0.29 -15.41 -27.74
N GLU A 190 -0.87 -15.25 -27.11
CA GLU A 190 -2.04 -16.10 -27.30
C GLU A 190 -2.62 -15.96 -28.72
N ASN A 191 -2.38 -14.82 -29.37
CA ASN A 191 -2.68 -14.63 -30.77
C ASN A 191 -1.72 -15.43 -31.67
N ARG A 192 -2.14 -16.65 -32.07
CA ARG A 192 -1.38 -17.53 -32.98
C ARG A 192 -0.93 -16.86 -34.28
N LYS A 193 -1.76 -15.99 -34.87
CA LYS A 193 -1.41 -15.28 -36.12
C LYS A 193 -0.27 -14.29 -35.85
N LEU A 194 -0.39 -13.50 -34.79
CA LEU A 194 0.65 -12.55 -34.39
C LEU A 194 1.96 -13.27 -34.04
N ARG A 195 1.89 -14.34 -33.22
CA ARG A 195 3.05 -15.17 -32.87
C ARG A 195 3.78 -15.68 -34.11
N ARG A 196 3.05 -16.10 -35.14
CA ARG A 196 3.62 -16.56 -36.41
C ARG A 196 4.33 -15.44 -37.18
N ILE A 197 3.72 -14.25 -37.25
CA ILE A 197 4.33 -13.06 -37.89
C ILE A 197 5.60 -12.65 -37.16
N MET A 198 5.54 -12.61 -35.82
CA MET A 198 6.66 -12.26 -34.97
C MET A 198 7.85 -13.20 -35.23
N ARG A 199 7.62 -14.52 -35.23
CA ARG A 199 8.68 -15.52 -35.43
C ARG A 199 9.22 -15.62 -36.86
N LEU A 200 8.35 -15.50 -37.88
CA LEU A 200 8.75 -15.73 -39.28
C LEU A 200 9.23 -14.47 -40.01
N GLN A 201 8.76 -13.29 -39.61
CA GLN A 201 9.07 -12.05 -40.31
C GLN A 201 9.82 -11.07 -39.42
N ILE A 202 9.29 -10.77 -38.23
CA ILE A 202 9.80 -9.65 -37.43
C ILE A 202 11.11 -9.99 -36.73
N PHE A 203 11.22 -11.15 -36.07
CA PHE A 203 12.46 -11.54 -35.38
C PHE A 203 13.64 -11.71 -36.35
N PRO A 204 13.50 -12.43 -37.49
CA PRO A 204 14.59 -12.57 -38.44
C PRO A 204 15.03 -11.22 -39.02
N ARG A 205 14.09 -10.33 -39.36
CA ARG A 205 14.41 -8.99 -39.89
C ARG A 205 15.13 -8.12 -38.88
N LEU A 206 14.69 -8.10 -37.61
CA LEU A 206 15.37 -7.37 -36.54
C LEU A 206 16.82 -7.87 -36.36
N HIS A 207 17.02 -9.18 -36.40
CA HIS A 207 18.36 -9.77 -36.32
C HIS A 207 19.24 -9.42 -37.53
N GLN A 208 18.70 -9.50 -38.76
CA GLN A 208 19.40 -9.11 -39.99
C GLN A 208 19.82 -7.63 -39.98
N MET A 209 19.05 -6.76 -39.31
CA MET A 209 19.37 -5.34 -39.15
C MET A 209 20.43 -5.06 -38.06
N GLY A 210 20.90 -6.10 -37.35
CA GLY A 210 21.86 -5.98 -36.25
C GLY A 210 21.26 -5.42 -34.96
N ILE A 211 19.93 -5.45 -34.81
CA ILE A 211 19.23 -4.96 -33.62
C ILE A 211 19.17 -6.10 -32.60
N SER A 212 19.91 -5.96 -31.49
CA SER A 212 19.78 -6.89 -30.36
C SER A 212 18.46 -6.67 -29.62
N THR A 213 17.70 -7.75 -29.44
CA THR A 213 16.35 -7.73 -28.88
C THR A 213 16.22 -8.65 -27.69
N VAL A 214 15.45 -8.24 -26.68
CA VAL A 214 15.05 -9.09 -25.55
C VAL A 214 13.59 -9.49 -25.71
N PHE A 215 13.30 -10.78 -25.55
CA PHE A 215 11.96 -11.37 -25.64
C PHE A 215 11.55 -12.00 -24.32
N GLY A 216 10.39 -11.60 -23.79
CA GLY A 216 9.91 -12.14 -22.52
C GLY A 216 9.62 -13.64 -22.52
N GLU A 217 9.30 -14.24 -23.68
CA GLU A 217 9.08 -15.70 -23.81
C GLU A 217 10.37 -16.52 -23.66
N VAL A 218 11.48 -16.01 -24.18
CA VAL A 218 12.71 -16.78 -24.38
C VAL A 218 13.73 -16.45 -23.30
N ASP A 219 13.88 -15.16 -22.98
CA ASP A 219 14.96 -14.69 -22.11
C ASP A 219 14.59 -14.70 -20.62
N PHE A 220 13.31 -14.92 -20.28
CA PHE A 220 12.86 -15.01 -18.88
C PHE A 220 12.67 -16.46 -18.40
N CYS A 221 12.90 -17.46 -19.25
CA CYS A 221 12.88 -18.87 -18.84
C CYS A 221 13.95 -19.15 -17.78
N GLY A 222 13.53 -19.48 -16.55
CA GLY A 222 14.44 -19.81 -15.44
C GLY A 222 14.92 -18.63 -14.60
N ALA A 223 14.27 -17.46 -14.69
CA ALA A 223 14.65 -16.28 -13.91
C ALA A 223 14.61 -16.53 -12.38
N ALA A 224 15.78 -16.76 -11.78
CA ALA A 224 15.96 -17.01 -10.35
C ALA A 224 15.45 -15.88 -9.43
N GLN A 225 15.27 -14.67 -9.95
CA GLN A 225 14.84 -13.48 -9.20
C GLN A 225 13.34 -13.13 -9.38
N GLY A 226 12.57 -13.98 -10.06
CA GLY A 226 11.16 -13.78 -10.36
C GLY A 226 10.89 -12.94 -11.61
N LEU A 227 9.71 -13.10 -12.20
CA LEU A 227 9.39 -12.53 -13.52
C LEU A 227 9.30 -11.00 -13.52
N GLY A 228 8.73 -10.39 -12.46
CA GLY A 228 8.61 -8.93 -12.35
C GLY A 228 9.95 -8.19 -12.29
N SER A 229 10.96 -8.75 -11.62
CA SER A 229 12.30 -8.16 -11.54
C SER A 229 13.08 -8.30 -12.85
N SER A 230 12.80 -9.36 -13.60
CA SER A 230 13.36 -9.62 -14.94
C SER A 230 12.80 -8.65 -15.97
N ILE A 231 11.49 -8.45 -15.97
CA ILE A 231 10.80 -7.42 -16.77
C ILE A 231 11.36 -6.03 -16.45
N ALA A 232 11.49 -5.69 -15.16
CA ALA A 232 12.11 -4.44 -14.72
C ALA A 232 13.51 -4.27 -15.32
N SER A 233 14.31 -5.34 -15.28
CA SER A 233 15.66 -5.35 -15.85
C SER A 233 15.64 -5.09 -17.34
N ALA A 234 14.82 -5.83 -18.08
CA ALA A 234 14.74 -5.71 -19.53
C ALA A 234 14.38 -4.27 -19.92
N VAL A 235 13.37 -3.67 -19.29
CA VAL A 235 12.99 -2.28 -19.56
C VAL A 235 14.11 -1.28 -19.25
N ALA A 236 14.83 -1.43 -18.14
CA ALA A 236 15.91 -0.49 -17.77
C ALA A 236 17.24 -0.73 -18.49
N SER A 237 17.45 -1.93 -19.03
CA SER A 237 18.69 -2.31 -19.74
C SER A 237 18.54 -2.29 -21.26
N THR A 238 17.36 -1.95 -21.78
CA THR A 238 17.13 -1.75 -23.21
C THR A 238 16.88 -0.29 -23.55
N GLY A 239 17.21 0.10 -24.79
CA GLY A 239 17.01 1.47 -25.25
C GLY A 239 15.52 1.82 -25.44
N LYS A 240 14.77 0.93 -26.10
CA LYS A 240 13.33 1.09 -26.36
C LYS A 240 12.54 -0.16 -25.96
N THR A 241 11.27 0.00 -25.64
CA THR A 241 10.28 -1.08 -25.49
C THR A 241 9.29 -1.02 -26.66
N LEU A 242 9.36 -1.99 -27.58
CA LEU A 242 8.44 -2.15 -28.69
C LEU A 242 7.19 -2.91 -28.25
N VAL A 243 6.01 -2.33 -28.46
CA VAL A 243 4.71 -2.95 -28.12
C VAL A 243 3.91 -3.21 -29.39
N PHE A 244 3.79 -4.47 -29.80
CA PHE A 244 2.95 -4.84 -30.95
C PHE A 244 1.50 -4.98 -30.51
N LEU A 245 0.67 -4.00 -30.88
CA LEU A 245 -0.69 -3.87 -30.40
C LEU A 245 -1.62 -4.91 -31.04
N SER A 246 -2.35 -5.64 -30.20
CA SER A 246 -3.47 -6.51 -30.56
C SER A 246 -4.67 -6.20 -29.66
N LYS A 247 -5.86 -6.71 -30.00
CA LYS A 247 -7.07 -6.49 -29.18
C LYS A 247 -6.93 -7.03 -27.76
N ASN A 248 -6.21 -8.15 -27.59
CA ASN A 248 -6.17 -8.90 -26.33
C ASN A 248 -4.80 -8.88 -25.64
N ILE A 249 -3.84 -8.08 -26.13
CA ILE A 249 -2.48 -8.03 -25.57
C ILE A 249 -2.45 -7.80 -24.05
N PHE A 250 -3.38 -6.99 -23.54
CA PHE A 250 -3.45 -6.66 -22.12
C PHE A 250 -4.40 -7.56 -21.32
N GLN A 251 -4.89 -8.67 -21.85
CA GLN A 251 -5.61 -9.66 -21.04
C GLN A 251 -4.66 -10.41 -20.10
N GLU A 252 -3.41 -10.62 -20.52
CA GLU A 252 -2.39 -11.26 -19.70
C GLU A 252 -1.72 -10.27 -18.73
N PHE A 253 -1.66 -10.65 -17.46
CA PHE A 253 -1.06 -9.83 -16.40
C PHE A 253 0.40 -9.44 -16.67
N TYR A 254 1.18 -10.33 -17.29
CA TYR A 254 2.59 -10.07 -17.57
C TYR A 254 2.78 -9.01 -18.66
N ARG A 255 1.98 -9.03 -19.73
CA ARG A 255 2.00 -8.00 -20.78
C ARG A 255 1.60 -6.63 -20.24
N GLN A 256 0.58 -6.58 -19.38
CA GLN A 256 0.24 -5.35 -18.66
C GLN A 256 1.42 -4.87 -17.82
N THR A 257 2.11 -5.78 -17.12
CA THR A 257 3.25 -5.44 -16.28
C THR A 257 4.42 -4.90 -17.10
N GLU A 258 4.76 -5.52 -18.22
CA GLU A 258 5.81 -5.07 -19.14
C GLU A 258 5.58 -3.64 -19.64
N VAL A 259 4.37 -3.36 -20.15
CA VAL A 259 4.03 -2.03 -20.66
C VAL A 259 3.93 -1.00 -19.55
N ASN A 260 3.30 -1.31 -18.42
CA ASN A 260 3.26 -0.39 -17.28
C ASN A 260 4.66 -0.09 -16.73
N MET A 261 5.57 -1.05 -16.75
CA MET A 261 6.96 -0.85 -16.32
C MET A 261 7.71 0.09 -17.25
N ALA A 262 7.51 -0.05 -18.57
CA ALA A 262 8.05 0.85 -19.58
C ALA A 262 7.48 2.27 -19.47
N ILE A 263 6.16 2.40 -19.26
CA ILE A 263 5.51 3.70 -19.00
C ILE A 263 6.12 4.37 -17.76
N MET A 264 6.24 3.64 -16.64
CA MET A 264 6.83 4.19 -15.42
C MET A 264 8.30 4.58 -15.61
N HIS A 265 9.07 3.81 -16.36
CA HIS A 265 10.45 4.13 -16.71
C HIS A 265 10.54 5.43 -17.53
N GLU A 266 9.69 5.58 -18.55
CA GLU A 266 9.62 6.80 -19.38
C GLU A 266 9.20 8.02 -18.54
N LEU A 267 8.22 7.89 -17.65
CA LEU A 267 7.79 8.98 -16.78
C LEU A 267 8.88 9.38 -15.76
N TYR A 268 9.61 8.41 -15.21
CA TYR A 268 10.65 8.67 -14.20
C TYR A 268 11.90 9.31 -14.81
N PHE A 269 12.39 8.80 -15.94
CA PHE A 269 13.60 9.29 -16.60
C PHE A 269 13.34 10.38 -17.64
N ARG A 270 12.08 10.69 -17.96
CA ARG A 270 11.65 11.65 -18.98
C ARG A 270 12.26 11.39 -20.37
N SER A 271 12.52 10.11 -20.67
CA SER A 271 13.09 9.66 -21.94
C SER A 271 12.05 8.81 -22.68
N PRO A 272 11.84 9.02 -24.00
CA PRO A 272 10.93 8.20 -24.79
C PRO A 272 11.46 6.76 -24.89
N VAL A 273 10.80 5.83 -24.21
CA VAL A 273 11.17 4.40 -24.21
C VAL A 273 10.10 3.58 -24.91
N LEU A 274 8.82 3.91 -24.73
CA LEU A 274 7.73 3.11 -25.28
C LEU A 274 7.46 3.44 -26.75
N VAL A 275 7.46 2.43 -27.62
CA VAL A 275 7.15 2.56 -29.05
C VAL A 275 5.99 1.63 -29.39
N PRO A 276 4.75 2.15 -29.54
CA PRO A 276 3.62 1.34 -29.98
C PRO A 276 3.71 1.03 -31.47
N VAL A 277 3.41 -0.21 -31.84
CA VAL A 277 3.37 -0.69 -33.23
C VAL A 277 1.98 -1.25 -33.53
N LEU A 278 1.24 -0.59 -34.40
CA LEU A 278 -0.09 -1.01 -34.85
C LEU A 278 0.02 -1.92 -36.07
N ILE A 279 -0.62 -3.09 -36.03
CA ILE A 279 -0.67 -4.04 -37.15
C ILE A 279 -2.02 -3.95 -37.85
N LEU A 280 -2.02 -3.60 -39.13
CA LEU A 280 -3.26 -3.35 -39.89
C LEU A 280 -3.72 -4.56 -40.72
N ASP A 281 -2.80 -5.37 -41.22
CA ASP A 281 -3.10 -6.47 -42.14
C ASP A 281 -2.71 -7.82 -41.58
N PHE A 282 -3.59 -8.42 -40.78
CA PHE A 282 -3.45 -9.83 -40.40
C PHE A 282 -3.84 -10.79 -41.54
N GLU A 283 -4.56 -10.31 -42.55
CA GLU A 283 -5.15 -11.11 -43.63
C GLU A 283 -4.46 -10.96 -44.98
N ALA A 284 -3.82 -9.81 -45.26
CA ALA A 284 -3.09 -9.58 -46.51
C ALA A 284 -1.64 -10.09 -46.49
N LEU A 285 -1.19 -10.66 -45.37
CA LEU A 285 0.07 -11.38 -45.33
C LEU A 285 -0.06 -12.59 -46.25
N PRO A 286 0.78 -12.72 -47.29
CA PRO A 286 0.74 -13.89 -48.14
C PRO A 286 0.91 -15.08 -47.21
N VAL A 287 -0.13 -15.91 -47.11
CA VAL A 287 0.01 -17.27 -46.62
C VAL A 287 1.21 -17.81 -47.40
N LEU A 288 2.32 -18.10 -46.72
CA LEU A 288 3.44 -18.83 -47.29
C LEU A 288 2.91 -20.23 -47.65
N ARG A 289 2.16 -20.29 -48.75
CA ARG A 289 1.62 -21.46 -49.43
C ARG A 289 2.27 -21.49 -50.81
N LYS A 290 3.61 -21.47 -50.85
CA LYS A 290 4.43 -21.81 -52.03
C LYS A 290 5.92 -21.81 -51.65
N LYS A 291 6.34 -22.89 -50.98
CA LYS A 291 7.67 -23.55 -51.04
C LYS A 291 7.82 -24.58 -49.91
N TRP A 292 6.85 -25.48 -49.78
CA TRP A 292 6.95 -26.66 -48.89
C TRP A 292 6.36 -27.92 -49.56
N THR A 293 6.12 -27.88 -50.87
CA THR A 293 5.58 -29.00 -51.65
C THR A 293 6.34 -29.16 -52.96
N GLU A 294 7.66 -29.31 -52.86
CA GLU A 294 8.50 -29.96 -53.86
C GLU A 294 9.82 -30.26 -53.15
N ASN A 295 10.21 -31.54 -53.14
CA ASN A 295 11.31 -32.16 -52.40
C ASN A 295 10.97 -32.63 -50.98
N ASN A 296 10.04 -33.59 -50.89
CA ASN A 296 10.13 -34.61 -49.87
C ASN A 296 11.38 -35.46 -50.10
N GLN A 297 12.42 -35.26 -49.30
CA GLN A 297 13.20 -36.37 -48.78
C GLN A 297 13.31 -36.22 -47.26
N PRO A 298 12.97 -37.24 -46.47
CA PRO A 298 13.11 -37.18 -45.02
C PRO A 298 14.59 -37.37 -44.67
N ILE A 299 15.26 -36.31 -44.21
CA ILE A 299 16.54 -36.49 -43.52
C ILE A 299 16.20 -36.92 -42.11
N GLN A 300 16.55 -38.17 -41.81
CA GLN A 300 16.43 -38.79 -40.51
C GLN A 300 17.26 -38.02 -39.48
N LEU A 301 16.64 -37.83 -38.32
CA LEU A 301 17.29 -37.38 -37.10
C LEU A 301 18.20 -38.51 -36.61
N ASN A 302 19.48 -38.48 -36.98
CA ASN A 302 20.49 -39.32 -36.34
C ASN A 302 21.36 -38.44 -35.44
N SER A 303 21.38 -38.88 -34.19
CA SER A 303 22.34 -38.62 -33.12
C SER A 303 23.80 -38.78 -33.56
N VAL A 304 24.73 -38.44 -32.64
CA VAL A 304 26.20 -38.67 -32.65
C VAL A 304 26.93 -37.45 -33.28
N VAL A 305 27.90 -36.77 -32.66
CA VAL A 305 28.70 -36.95 -31.43
C VAL A 305 29.38 -35.63 -31.06
N GLU A 306 29.90 -35.58 -29.83
CA GLU A 306 30.87 -34.64 -29.25
C GLU A 306 32.09 -34.33 -30.15
N GLU A 307 32.96 -33.43 -29.65
CA GLU A 307 34.26 -32.99 -30.18
C GLU A 307 34.22 -31.73 -31.08
N ASN A 308 35.06 -30.71 -30.92
CA ASN A 308 36.18 -30.48 -30.01
C ASN A 308 36.43 -28.97 -29.89
N PHE A 309 36.97 -28.58 -28.74
CA PHE A 309 37.65 -27.32 -28.48
C PHE A 309 38.78 -27.10 -29.48
N GLU A 310 38.94 -25.86 -30.00
CA GLU A 310 40.26 -25.31 -30.32
C GLU A 310 40.23 -23.78 -30.44
N HIS A 311 40.97 -23.12 -29.54
CA HIS A 311 41.48 -21.76 -29.71
C HIS A 311 42.73 -21.81 -30.59
N PRO A 312 42.98 -20.80 -31.44
CA PRO A 312 43.88 -19.69 -31.05
C PRO A 312 43.39 -18.35 -31.68
N GLY A 313 43.87 -17.15 -31.39
CA GLY A 313 45.07 -16.65 -30.75
C GLY A 313 45.10 -15.14 -31.03
N GLN A 314 45.74 -14.40 -30.13
CA GLN A 314 45.84 -12.94 -30.08
C GLN A 314 46.37 -12.30 -31.37
N ARG A 315 45.91 -11.07 -31.64
CA ARG A 315 46.74 -9.92 -32.06
C ARG A 315 45.96 -8.60 -31.97
N MET A 316 46.44 -7.68 -31.11
CA MET A 316 46.25 -6.23 -31.29
C MET A 316 46.98 -5.79 -32.57
N PRO A 317 46.63 -4.63 -33.16
CA PRO A 317 47.40 -3.44 -32.80
C PRO A 317 46.63 -2.10 -32.81
N THR A 318 47.11 -1.23 -31.92
CA THR A 318 47.31 0.23 -32.05
C THR A 318 46.17 1.22 -32.33
N ALA A 319 46.18 2.23 -31.46
CA ALA A 319 45.51 3.51 -31.54
C ALA A 319 45.94 4.37 -32.74
N THR A 320 44.99 5.17 -33.24
CA THR A 320 45.29 6.45 -33.89
C THR A 320 44.13 7.44 -33.70
N ARG A 321 44.44 8.50 -32.94
CA ARG A 321 44.06 9.93 -33.05
C ARG A 321 42.77 10.33 -33.81
N HIS A 322 41.96 11.09 -33.08
CA HIS A 322 41.04 12.12 -33.55
C HIS A 322 41.62 13.01 -34.67
N PRO A 323 40.73 13.60 -35.48
CA PRO A 323 40.56 15.05 -35.33
C PRO A 323 39.10 15.49 -35.14
N ARG A 324 38.98 16.59 -34.39
CA ARG A 324 37.80 17.44 -34.21
C ARG A 324 37.33 17.97 -35.57
N GLY A 325 36.04 17.83 -35.85
CA GLY A 325 35.33 18.57 -36.87
C GLY A 325 34.07 19.16 -36.27
N ASN A 326 34.12 20.45 -35.93
CA ASN A 326 32.93 21.25 -35.64
C ASN A 326 32.14 21.40 -36.94
N THR A 327 30.92 20.89 -36.98
CA THR A 327 29.90 21.35 -37.94
C THR A 327 28.55 21.39 -37.26
N ALA A 328 28.12 22.61 -36.97
CA ALA A 328 26.74 22.95 -36.72
C ALA A 328 25.90 22.52 -37.94
N LEU A 329 24.93 21.64 -37.72
CA LEU A 329 23.92 21.30 -38.72
C LEU A 329 22.53 21.43 -38.09
N THR A 330 22.03 22.65 -38.21
CA THR A 330 20.64 23.00 -38.53
C THR A 330 19.57 21.95 -38.24
N ARG A 331 18.89 22.21 -37.13
CA ARG A 331 17.54 21.79 -36.74
C ARG A 331 16.55 21.82 -37.93
N LYS A 332 16.44 20.71 -38.65
CA LYS A 332 15.38 20.42 -39.64
C LYS A 332 14.81 19.01 -39.41
N GLY A 333 14.27 18.76 -38.21
CA GLY A 333 13.68 17.46 -37.86
C GLY A 333 12.15 17.45 -37.62
N ASN A 334 11.56 18.60 -37.29
CA ASN A 334 10.22 18.59 -36.67
C ASN A 334 9.01 18.66 -37.61
N HIS A 335 9.21 18.76 -38.94
CA HIS A 335 8.07 18.94 -39.87
C HIS A 335 7.68 17.70 -40.69
N ARG A 336 8.34 16.53 -40.54
CA ARG A 336 7.97 15.31 -41.29
C ARG A 336 7.14 14.27 -40.53
N ARG A 337 7.09 14.30 -39.19
CA ARG A 337 6.27 13.35 -38.38
C ARG A 337 4.76 13.66 -38.34
N ALA A 338 4.32 14.76 -38.96
CA ALA A 338 2.93 15.22 -38.95
C ALA A 338 2.14 14.86 -40.23
N GLN A 339 2.61 13.92 -41.06
CA GLN A 339 1.76 13.34 -42.09
C GLN A 339 0.78 12.35 -41.45
N GLN A 340 -0.40 12.89 -41.15
CA GLN A 340 -1.66 12.23 -40.83
C GLN A 340 -1.59 10.69 -40.75
N PHE A 341 -1.62 10.20 -39.51
CA PHE A 341 -1.92 8.81 -39.20
C PHE A 341 -3.35 8.50 -39.69
N GLN A 342 -3.51 8.12 -40.96
CA GLN A 342 -4.81 7.81 -41.60
C GLN A 342 -5.60 6.70 -40.86
N ASN A 343 -4.91 5.95 -40.01
CA ASN A 343 -5.47 4.84 -39.24
C ASN A 343 -5.88 5.24 -37.81
N PHE A 344 -6.02 6.55 -37.54
CA PHE A 344 -6.36 7.08 -36.21
C PHE A 344 -7.65 6.49 -35.63
N PRO A 345 -8.76 6.36 -36.39
CA PRO A 345 -9.97 5.75 -35.87
C PRO A 345 -9.76 4.30 -35.39
N ARG A 346 -8.98 3.52 -36.14
CA ARG A 346 -8.69 2.11 -35.82
C ARG A 346 -7.76 1.98 -34.61
N PHE A 347 -6.80 2.88 -34.46
CA PHE A 347 -5.97 2.94 -33.26
C PHE A 347 -6.80 3.33 -32.02
N MET A 348 -7.66 4.35 -32.13
CA MET A 348 -8.50 4.79 -31.02
C MET A 348 -9.53 3.71 -30.62
N ASP A 349 -10.13 3.02 -31.59
CA ASP A 349 -10.99 1.85 -31.34
C ASP A 349 -10.22 0.75 -30.60
N LEU A 350 -9.02 0.40 -31.06
CA LEU A 350 -8.19 -0.59 -30.39
C LEU A 350 -7.83 -0.18 -28.95
N VAL A 351 -7.42 1.07 -28.75
CA VAL A 351 -6.99 1.59 -27.46
C VAL A 351 -8.15 1.74 -26.46
N SER A 352 -9.38 1.90 -26.94
CA SER A 352 -10.58 1.95 -26.08
C SER A 352 -10.82 0.65 -25.30
N HIS A 353 -10.31 -0.48 -25.80
CA HIS A 353 -10.43 -1.79 -25.17
C HIS A 353 -9.32 -2.07 -24.14
N PHE A 354 -8.35 -1.16 -23.97
CA PHE A 354 -7.21 -1.36 -23.07
C PHE A 354 -7.48 -0.85 -21.65
N PRO A 355 -6.72 -1.34 -20.64
CA PRO A 355 -6.79 -0.79 -19.29
C PRO A 355 -6.61 0.74 -19.30
N PRO A 356 -7.39 1.48 -18.48
CA PRO A 356 -7.46 2.94 -18.56
C PRO A 356 -6.10 3.62 -18.37
N GLU A 357 -5.23 3.04 -17.54
CA GLU A 357 -3.89 3.59 -17.30
C GLU A 357 -3.00 3.55 -18.55
N ILE A 358 -3.11 2.46 -19.33
CA ILE A 358 -2.34 2.26 -20.56
C ILE A 358 -2.98 3.05 -21.70
N SER A 359 -4.31 3.06 -21.78
CA SER A 359 -5.04 3.71 -22.87
C SER A 359 -4.80 5.22 -22.89
N VAL A 360 -4.90 5.88 -21.74
CA VAL A 360 -4.64 7.33 -21.60
C VAL A 360 -3.20 7.67 -22.01
N PHE A 361 -2.23 6.84 -21.60
CA PHE A 361 -0.84 7.06 -21.98
C PHE A 361 -0.63 6.89 -23.49
N LEU A 362 -1.14 5.79 -24.08
CA LEU A 362 -1.00 5.51 -25.52
C LEU A 362 -1.71 6.54 -26.40
N GLN A 363 -2.84 7.08 -25.96
CA GLN A 363 -3.53 8.21 -26.64
C GLN A 363 -2.64 9.45 -26.71
N GLY A 364 -1.88 9.75 -25.66
CA GLY A 364 -0.87 10.82 -25.68
C GLY A 364 0.32 10.54 -26.60
N GLN A 365 0.58 9.27 -26.93
CA GLN A 365 1.72 8.82 -27.73
C GLN A 365 1.37 8.46 -29.18
N VAL A 366 0.19 8.82 -29.69
CA VAL A 366 -0.26 8.51 -31.06
C VAL A 366 0.78 8.91 -32.11
N HIS A 367 1.44 10.05 -31.94
CA HIS A 367 2.46 10.59 -32.85
C HIS A 367 3.74 9.73 -32.96
N ARG A 368 3.93 8.77 -32.04
CA ARG A 368 5.06 7.83 -32.03
C ARG A 368 4.66 6.42 -32.47
N CYS A 369 3.39 6.21 -32.81
CA CYS A 369 2.89 4.92 -33.23
C CYS A 369 3.38 4.57 -34.63
N LEU A 370 4.09 3.44 -34.74
CA LEU A 370 4.52 2.88 -36.02
C LEU A 370 3.42 1.97 -36.56
N VAL A 371 3.24 1.96 -37.88
CA VAL A 371 2.20 1.16 -38.53
C VAL A 371 2.84 0.07 -39.38
N TYR A 372 2.56 -1.18 -39.03
CA TYR A 372 2.96 -2.35 -39.80
C TYR A 372 1.85 -2.75 -40.78
N THR A 373 2.12 -2.56 -42.07
CA THR A 373 1.26 -2.97 -43.21
C THR A 373 1.88 -4.11 -44.03
N GLY A 374 2.87 -4.81 -43.46
CA GLY A 374 3.65 -5.86 -44.11
C GLY A 374 5.14 -5.54 -44.20
N ASP A 375 5.90 -6.42 -44.87
CA ASP A 375 7.36 -6.38 -44.96
C ASP A 375 7.85 -5.30 -45.96
N ARG A 376 7.62 -4.02 -45.63
CA ARG A 376 8.02 -2.86 -46.44
C ARG A 376 9.26 -2.19 -45.85
N GLU A 377 10.24 -1.86 -46.70
CA GLU A 377 11.48 -1.17 -46.30
C GLU A 377 11.26 0.17 -45.58
N LEU A 378 10.16 0.87 -45.89
CA LEU A 378 9.79 2.11 -45.20
C LEU A 378 9.52 1.90 -43.71
N PHE A 379 8.85 0.80 -43.33
CA PHE A 379 8.60 0.48 -41.93
C PHE A 379 9.90 0.16 -41.19
N TRP A 380 10.77 -0.65 -41.80
CA TRP A 380 12.03 -1.07 -41.20
C TRP A 380 13.02 0.07 -41.03
N SER A 381 13.10 0.98 -42.00
CA SER A 381 13.93 2.20 -41.86
C SER A 381 13.44 3.09 -40.72
N GLN A 382 12.13 3.35 -40.62
CA GLN A 382 11.54 4.13 -39.53
C GLN A 382 11.72 3.46 -38.17
N LEU A 383 11.56 2.13 -38.10
CA LEU A 383 11.75 1.37 -36.88
C LEU A 383 13.21 1.43 -36.41
N ARG A 384 14.17 1.29 -37.33
CA ARG A 384 15.61 1.37 -37.03
C ARG A 384 15.99 2.74 -36.49
N GLU A 385 15.55 3.80 -37.16
CA GLU A 385 15.77 5.19 -36.73
C GLU A 385 15.21 5.38 -35.31
N THR A 386 13.97 4.94 -35.07
CA THR A 386 13.32 5.07 -33.75
C THR A 386 14.01 4.28 -32.63
N ILE A 387 14.66 3.15 -32.94
CA ILE A 387 15.36 2.33 -31.95
C ILE A 387 16.76 2.88 -31.62
N LEU A 388 17.43 3.49 -32.61
CA LEU A 388 18.81 3.98 -32.49
C LEU A 388 18.90 5.46 -32.08
N GLU A 389 17.82 6.23 -32.20
CA GLU A 389 17.63 7.57 -31.60
C GLU A 389 17.39 7.52 -30.08
#